data_AF-A0A7Y2TFK0-F1
#
_entry.id   AF-A0A7Y2TFK0-F1
#
_cell.length_a   1.000
_cell.length_b   1.000
_cell.length_c   1.000
_cell.angle_alpha   90.00
_cell.angle_beta   90.00
_cell.angle_gamma   90.00
#
_symmetry.space_group_name_H-M   'P 1'
#
loop_
_entity.id
_entity.type
_entity.pdbx_description
1 polymer ?
#
loop_
_entity_poly.entity_id
_entity_poly.type
_entity_poly.pdbx_seq_one_letter_code
_entity_poly.pdbx_strand_id
1 'polypeptide(L)' 'EWPAKEEIDTITLYINPRLQEQYLQKMVELKPKRIICNPGTENPELEKLARLQNIEVLNACTLVLLRTNQY' A
#
# COMPACT_ATOMS: atom_id res chain seq x y z
N GLU A 1 -12.80 11.25 0.65
CA GLU A 1 -13.61 10.14 0.10
C GLU A 1 -12.68 9.20 -0.68
N TRP A 2 -13.03 7.92 -0.82
CA TRP A 2 -12.21 6.93 -1.57
C TRP A 2 -12.65 6.86 -3.03
N PRO A 3 -11.74 6.65 -4.00
CA PRO A 3 -12.10 6.49 -5.40
C PRO A 3 -12.98 5.24 -5.58
N ALA A 4 -14.11 5.40 -6.28
CA ALA A 4 -15.14 4.35 -6.39
C ALA A 4 -15.18 3.66 -7.76
N LYS A 5 -14.57 4.23 -8.81
CA LYS A 5 -14.67 3.74 -10.20
C LYS A 5 -13.35 3.79 -10.97
N GLU A 6 -12.23 3.98 -10.28
CA GLU A 6 -10.91 4.07 -10.90
C GLU A 6 -10.09 2.83 -10.56
N GLU A 7 -9.36 2.32 -11.55
CA GLU A 7 -8.34 1.29 -11.32
C GLU A 7 -7.17 1.96 -10.60
N ILE A 8 -6.88 1.49 -9.39
CA ILE A 8 -5.73 1.95 -8.64
C ILE A 8 -4.55 1.05 -8.98
N ASP A 9 -3.48 1.61 -9.50
CA ASP A 9 -2.26 0.83 -9.72
C ASP A 9 -1.50 0.62 -8.41
N THR A 10 -1.27 1.71 -7.68
CA THR A 10 -0.39 1.73 -6.51
C THR A 10 -1.01 2.55 -5.37
N ILE A 11 -1.00 1.98 -4.16
CA ILE A 11 -1.20 2.74 -2.91
C ILE A 11 0.17 2.96 -2.27
N THR A 12 0.53 4.21 -1.96
CA THR A 12 1.79 4.52 -1.25
C THR A 12 1.48 5.10 0.14
N LEU A 13 2.07 4.52 1.18
CA LEU A 13 1.71 4.79 2.57
C LEU A 13 2.66 5.78 3.24
N TYR A 14 2.08 6.80 3.87
CA TYR A 14 2.78 7.75 4.75
C TYR A 14 2.03 7.93 6.09
N ILE A 15 1.28 6.90 6.48
CA ILE A 15 0.49 6.87 7.71
C ILE A 15 1.10 5.88 8.70
N ASN A 16 1.14 6.27 9.98
CA ASN A 16 1.65 5.43 11.05
C ASN A 16 0.90 4.07 11.10
N PRO A 17 1.57 2.93 11.37
CA PRO A 17 0.95 1.60 11.37
C PRO A 17 -0.30 1.48 12.25
N ARG A 18 -0.31 2.10 13.43
CA ARG A 18 -1.49 2.07 14.33
C ARG A 18 -2.70 2.78 13.74
N LEU A 19 -2.48 3.84 12.97
CA LEU A 19 -3.56 4.56 12.29
C LEU A 19 -4.03 3.85 11.03
N GLN A 20 -3.23 2.91 10.48
CA GLN A 20 -3.60 2.11 9.31
C GLN A 20 -4.71 1.10 9.61
N GLU A 21 -4.85 0.65 10.86
CA GLU A 21 -5.80 -0.40 11.27
C GLU A 21 -7.22 -0.17 10.74
N GLN A 22 -7.71 1.09 10.82
CA GLN A 22 -9.04 1.48 10.34
C GLN A 22 -9.19 1.47 8.80
N TYR A 23 -8.08 1.38 8.06
CA TYR A 23 -8.05 1.45 6.60
C TYR A 23 -7.65 0.14 5.93
N LEU A 24 -7.16 -0.87 6.67
CA LEU A 24 -6.61 -2.11 6.11
C LEU A 24 -7.58 -2.79 5.11
N GLN A 25 -8.82 -3.02 5.55
CA GLN A 25 -9.86 -3.62 4.71
C GLN A 25 -10.10 -2.76 3.47
N LYS A 26 -10.22 -1.44 3.65
CA LYS A 26 -10.51 -0.54 2.54
C LYS A 26 -9.40 -0.51 1.48
N MET A 27 -8.13 -0.49 1.90
CA MET A 27 -6.99 -0.52 0.99
C MET A 27 -6.96 -1.77 0.12
N VAL A 28 -7.32 -2.92 0.71
CA VAL A 28 -7.35 -4.21 0.02
C VAL A 28 -8.59 -4.37 -0.88
N GLU A 29 -9.75 -3.85 -0.46
CA GLU A 29 -10.98 -3.82 -1.27
C GLU A 29 -10.83 -3.05 -2.58
N LEU A 30 -9.95 -2.04 -2.61
CA LEU A 30 -9.65 -1.26 -3.81
C LEU A 30 -8.84 -2.04 -4.85
N LYS A 31 -8.31 -3.22 -4.48
CA LYS A 31 -7.56 -4.13 -5.35
C LYS A 31 -6.45 -3.45 -6.15
N PRO A 32 -5.54 -2.69 -5.49
CA PRO A 32 -4.39 -2.16 -6.19
C PRO A 32 -3.48 -3.28 -6.71
N LYS A 33 -2.65 -3.01 -7.71
CA LYS A 33 -1.61 -3.97 -8.11
C LYS A 33 -0.54 -4.12 -7.04
N ARG A 34 -0.19 -3.00 -6.38
CA ARG A 34 0.78 -3.00 -5.28
C ARG A 34 0.51 -1.94 -4.21
N ILE A 35 1.10 -2.17 -3.05
CA ILE A 35 1.15 -1.25 -1.91
C ILE A 35 2.61 -0.99 -1.57
N ILE A 36 3.01 0.28 -1.48
CA ILE A 36 4.35 0.70 -1.06
C ILE A 36 4.27 1.19 0.38
N CYS A 37 4.91 0.46 1.30
CA CYS A 37 5.16 0.89 2.66
C CYS A 37 6.44 1.72 2.69
N ASN A 38 6.31 3.04 2.83
CA ASN A 38 7.49 3.90 3.01
C ASN A 38 8.11 3.69 4.39
N PRO A 39 9.38 4.09 4.61
CA PRO A 39 10.05 3.89 5.89
C PRO A 39 9.23 4.41 7.07
N GLY A 40 8.97 3.54 8.05
CA GLY A 40 8.16 3.85 9.23
C GLY A 40 6.65 3.62 9.07
N THR A 41 6.20 3.05 7.94
CA THR A 41 4.80 2.68 7.69
C THR A 41 4.60 1.18 7.49
N GLU A 42 5.59 0.36 7.81
CA GLU A 42 5.52 -1.10 7.66
C GLU A 42 4.44 -1.68 8.57
N ASN A 43 3.64 -2.62 8.04
CA ASN A 43 2.55 -3.24 8.79
C ASN A 43 2.37 -4.72 8.40
N PRO A 44 2.76 -5.66 9.29
CA PRO A 44 2.64 -7.10 9.03
C PRO A 44 1.20 -7.58 8.78
N GLU A 45 0.21 -6.94 9.37
CA GLU A 45 -1.20 -7.31 9.16
C GLU A 45 -1.67 -6.92 7.76
N LEU A 46 -1.30 -5.71 7.31
CA LEU A 46 -1.57 -5.28 5.93
C LEU A 46 -0.92 -6.22 4.93
N GLU A 47 0.34 -6.59 5.17
CA GLU A 47 1.09 -7.47 4.29
C GLU A 47 0.41 -8.85 4.16
N LYS A 48 -0.04 -9.42 5.28
CA LYS A 48 -0.78 -10.69 5.29
C LYS A 48 -2.10 -10.57 4.50
N LEU A 49 -2.87 -9.52 4.71
CA LEU A 49 -4.15 -9.31 4.03
C LEU A 49 -3.97 -9.08 2.52
N ALA A 50 -2.99 -8.26 2.13
CA ALA A 50 -2.64 -7.97 0.75
C ALA A 50 -2.21 -9.24 -0.01
N ARG A 51 -1.34 -10.06 0.59
CA ARG A 51 -0.89 -11.34 0.01
C ARG A 51 -2.06 -12.29 -0.26
N LEU A 52 -3.04 -12.38 0.64
CA LEU A 52 -4.24 -13.20 0.45
C LEU A 52 -5.10 -12.75 -0.75
N GLN A 53 -4.95 -11.50 -1.19
CA GLN A 53 -5.66 -10.93 -2.34
C GLN A 53 -4.77 -10.76 -3.57
N ASN A 54 -3.56 -11.37 -3.57
CA ASN A 54 -2.57 -11.26 -4.66
C ASN A 54 -2.12 -9.81 -4.95
N ILE A 55 -2.06 -8.97 -3.91
CA ILE A 55 -1.54 -7.60 -3.99
C ILE A 55 -0.07 -7.62 -3.57
N GLU A 56 0.82 -7.05 -4.38
CA GLU A 56 2.24 -6.92 -4.05
C GLU A 56 2.46 -5.89 -2.94
N VAL A 57 3.35 -6.18 -1.99
CA VAL A 57 3.72 -5.24 -0.93
C VAL A 57 5.22 -4.97 -0.98
N LEU A 58 5.59 -3.70 -1.09
CA LEU A 58 6.97 -3.23 -1.17
C LEU A 58 7.32 -2.41 0.06
N ASN A 59 8.28 -2.85 0.86
CA ASN A 59 8.88 -2.02 1.92
C ASN A 59 10.01 -1.18 1.29
N ALA A 60 9.66 0.02 0.80
CA ALA A 60 10.57 0.84 -0.01
C ALA A 60 10.22 2.33 0.10
N CYS A 61 11.22 3.21 -0.12
CA CYS A 61 10.97 4.64 -0.24
C CYS A 61 10.52 4.99 -1.68
N THR A 62 9.33 5.57 -1.80
CA THR A 62 8.76 6.00 -3.10
C THR A 62 9.68 6.92 -3.87
N LEU A 63 10.32 7.88 -3.19
CA LEU A 63 11.23 8.82 -3.84
C LEU A 63 12.50 8.13 -4.37
N VAL A 64 12.99 7.09 -3.67
CA VAL A 64 14.11 6.29 -4.15
C VAL A 64 13.68 5.52 -5.40
N LEU A 65 12.54 4.84 -5.38
CA LEU A 65 12.01 4.10 -6.54
C LEU A 65 11.85 5.00 -7.77
N LEU A 66 11.30 6.21 -7.59
CA LEU A 66 11.17 7.20 -8.67
C LEU A 66 12.55 7.64 -9.19
N ARG A 67 13.50 7.91 -8.30
CA ARG A 67 14.85 8.35 -8.69
C ARG A 67 15.66 7.27 -9.40
N THR A 68 15.45 6.00 -9.05
CA THR A 68 16.13 4.84 -9.63
C THR A 68 15.39 4.21 -10.80
N ASN A 69 14.25 4.76 -11.21
CA ASN A 69 13.40 4.22 -12.27
C ASN A 69 12.95 2.77 -11.99
N GLN A 70 12.65 2.50 -10.72
CA GLN A 70 12.10 1.24 -10.18
C GLN A 70 10.67 1.42 -9.66
N TYR A 71 10.09 2.62 -9.83
CA TYR A 71 8.68 2.86 -9.63
C TYR A 71 7.89 2.27 -10.77
#